data_AF-A0A1D2AIA3-F1
#
_entry.id   AF-A0A1D2AIA3-F1
#
_cell.length_a   1.000
_cell.length_b   1.000
_cell.length_c   1.000
_cell.angle_alpha   90.00
_cell.angle_beta   90.00
_cell.angle_gamma   90.00
#
_symmetry.space_group_name_H-M   'P 1'
#
loop_
_entity.id
_entity.type
_entity.pdbx_description
1 polymer ?
#
loop_
_entity_poly.entity_id
_entity_poly.type
_entity_poly.pdbx_seq_one_letter_code
_entity_poly.pdbx_strand_id
1 'polypeptide(L)'
;KCSQGCYIATNGSACYCNKGFHLMPDGVSCTDIDECSEPRVCSHKCTNTPGSFHCSCLDGYLLVDDTFCKAQGSEPLLIFSGSTDIRGLWLRTNRYFEIHAAAGQAVGVDFDNEQRRVFWTDVSATHSDIKTCLLDGSDFKVLL
;
A
#
# COMPACT_ATOMS: atom_id res chain seq x y z
N LYS A 1 30.25 14.38 -34.81
CA LYS A 1 29.37 13.19 -34.92
C LYS A 1 28.50 13.17 -33.68
N CYS A 2 27.16 13.12 -33.82
CA CYS A 2 26.25 13.08 -32.67
C CYS A 2 26.25 11.68 -32.04
N SER A 3 26.00 11.61 -30.73
CA SER A 3 25.87 10.34 -29.99
C SER A 3 24.60 9.58 -30.36
N GLN A 4 23.48 10.28 -30.55
CA GLN A 4 22.19 9.69 -30.90
C GLN A 4 21.64 10.25 -32.22
N GLY A 5 20.91 11.37 -32.19
CA GLY A 5 20.26 11.94 -33.37
C GLY A 5 20.85 13.28 -33.82
N CYS A 6 20.61 13.64 -35.09
CA CYS A 6 20.96 14.96 -35.63
C CYS A 6 19.85 15.52 -36.53
N TYR A 7 19.77 16.85 -36.62
CA TYR A 7 18.86 17.56 -37.52
C TYR A 7 19.53 18.83 -38.08
N ILE A 8 18.97 19.38 -39.15
CA ILE A 8 19.46 20.64 -39.73
C ILE A 8 18.86 21.81 -38.95
N ALA A 9 19.74 22.63 -38.40
CA ALA A 9 19.40 23.88 -37.71
C ALA A 9 19.76 25.09 -38.60
N THR A 10 19.29 26.27 -38.20
CA THR A 10 19.58 27.54 -38.90
C THR A 10 21.08 27.83 -39.03
N ASN A 11 21.90 27.34 -38.10
CA ASN A 11 23.35 27.52 -38.07
C ASN A 11 24.15 26.24 -38.38
N GLY A 12 23.60 25.32 -39.19
CA GLY A 12 24.28 24.09 -39.59
C GLY A 12 23.58 22.82 -39.11
N SER A 13 24.30 21.89 -38.51
CA SER A 13 23.73 20.64 -37.97
C SER A 13 23.74 20.65 -36.44
N ALA A 14 22.63 20.32 -35.81
CA ALA A 14 22.49 20.19 -34.36
C ALA A 14 22.18 18.74 -33.96
N CYS A 15 22.56 18.35 -32.74
CA CYS A 15 22.26 17.04 -32.18
C CYS A 15 21.03 17.09 -31.27
N TYR A 16 20.35 15.95 -31.13
CA TYR A 16 19.28 15.76 -30.14
C TYR A 16 19.42 14.41 -29.45
N CYS A 17 18.77 14.30 -28.30
CA CYS A 17 18.72 13.07 -27.51
C CYS A 17 17.31 12.48 -27.53
N ASN A 18 17.25 11.14 -27.51
CA ASN A 18 16.03 10.37 -27.34
C ASN A 18 15.41 10.65 -25.96
N LYS A 19 14.13 10.28 -25.80
CA LYS A 19 13.44 10.37 -24.50
C LYS A 19 14.24 9.61 -23.42
N GLY A 20 14.33 10.19 -22.23
CA GLY A 20 15.12 9.65 -21.11
C GLY A 20 16.59 10.08 -21.13
N PHE A 21 16.99 10.97 -22.04
CA PHE A 21 18.36 11.49 -22.11
C PHE A 21 18.36 13.02 -22.22
N HIS A 22 19.38 13.66 -21.65
CA HIS A 22 19.61 15.10 -21.81
C HIS A 22 20.87 15.36 -22.63
N LEU A 23 20.85 16.43 -23.44
CA LEU A 23 22.00 16.84 -24.25
C LEU A 23 23.01 17.56 -23.34
N MET A 24 24.26 17.12 -23.41
CA MET A 24 25.36 17.69 -22.64
C MET A 24 25.79 19.06 -23.19
N PRO A 25 26.51 19.88 -22.40
CA PRO A 25 26.98 21.20 -22.83
C PRO A 25 27.91 21.19 -24.05
N ASP A 26 28.50 20.04 -24.39
CA ASP A 26 29.29 19.84 -25.61
C ASP A 26 28.44 19.84 -26.89
N GLY A 27 27.11 19.81 -26.76
CA GLY A 27 26.16 19.83 -27.86
C GLY A 27 26.10 18.55 -28.69
N VAL A 28 26.76 17.46 -28.25
CA VAL A 28 26.88 16.21 -29.03
C VAL A 28 26.62 14.95 -28.22
N SER A 29 26.94 14.96 -26.92
CA SER A 29 26.80 13.80 -26.04
C SER A 29 25.44 13.78 -25.37
N CYS A 30 24.84 12.60 -25.26
CA CYS A 30 23.58 12.37 -24.57
C CYS A 30 23.86 11.55 -23.32
N THR A 31 23.46 12.08 -22.17
CA THR A 31 23.57 11.39 -20.88
C THR A 31 22.19 11.00 -20.41
N ASP A 32 22.09 9.79 -19.88
CA ASP A 32 20.88 9.24 -19.31
C ASP A 32 20.35 10.15 -18.20
N ILE A 33 19.04 10.33 -18.14
CA ILE A 33 18.37 11.01 -17.04
C ILE A 33 18.12 9.95 -15.98
N ASP A 34 18.76 10.10 -14.82
CA ASP A 34 18.48 9.20 -13.69
C ASP A 34 17.18 9.62 -13.01
N GLU A 35 16.05 9.06 -13.43
CA GLU A 35 14.76 9.37 -12.81
C GLU A 35 14.69 8.88 -11.35
N CYS A 36 15.55 7.95 -10.93
CA CYS A 36 15.59 7.49 -9.53
C CYS A 36 16.27 8.48 -8.57
N SER A 37 17.00 9.46 -9.11
CA SER A 37 17.55 10.57 -8.32
C SER A 37 16.46 11.59 -7.92
N GLU A 38 15.30 11.55 -8.59
CA GLU A 38 14.15 12.39 -8.25
C GLU A 38 13.26 11.72 -7.19
N PRO A 39 12.81 12.46 -6.15
CA PRO A 39 11.94 11.90 -5.14
C PRO A 39 10.56 11.57 -5.73
N ARG A 40 9.95 10.49 -5.22
CA ARG A 40 8.55 10.07 -5.52
C ARG A 40 8.30 9.54 -6.93
N VAL A 41 9.33 9.18 -7.69
CA VAL A 41 9.16 8.49 -9.00
C VAL A 41 8.61 7.07 -8.82
N CYS A 42 9.09 6.35 -7.79
CA CYS A 42 8.55 5.05 -7.39
C CYS A 42 8.03 5.10 -5.95
N SER A 43 7.00 4.32 -5.64
CA SER A 43 6.48 4.17 -4.28
C SER A 43 7.44 3.44 -3.35
N HIS A 44 8.20 2.47 -3.86
CA HIS A 44 9.16 1.68 -3.09
C HIS A 44 10.55 1.74 -3.73
N LYS A 45 10.95 0.71 -4.48
CA LYS A 45 12.29 0.61 -5.07
C LYS A 45 12.27 1.17 -6.49
N CYS A 46 13.28 1.96 -6.84
CA CYS A 46 13.55 2.47 -8.18
C CYS A 46 14.86 1.88 -8.69
N THR A 47 14.89 1.44 -9.94
CA THR A 47 16.12 1.04 -10.64
C THR A 47 16.23 1.82 -11.94
N ASN A 48 17.28 2.63 -12.05
CA ASN A 48 17.54 3.43 -13.25
C ASN A 48 18.06 2.54 -14.38
N THR A 49 17.65 2.82 -15.61
CA THR A 49 18.03 2.07 -16.80
C THR A 49 18.29 3.03 -17.98
N PRO A 50 19.13 2.69 -18.97
CA PRO A 50 19.36 3.60 -20.08
C PRO A 50 18.07 3.98 -20.84
N GLY A 51 17.67 5.25 -20.75
CA GLY A 51 16.49 5.87 -21.35
C GLY A 51 15.20 5.72 -20.55
N SER A 52 15.22 5.13 -19.36
CA SER A 52 14.03 4.89 -18.54
C SER A 52 14.35 4.44 -17.11
N PHE A 53 13.34 4.03 -16.36
CA PHE A 53 13.50 3.43 -15.04
C PHE A 53 12.46 2.32 -14.86
N HIS A 54 12.70 1.45 -13.89
CA HIS A 54 11.73 0.45 -13.47
C HIS A 54 11.52 0.50 -11.95
N CYS A 55 10.25 0.59 -11.55
CA CYS A 55 9.86 0.48 -10.16
C CYS A 55 9.59 -0.98 -9.77
N SER A 56 9.95 -1.34 -8.54
CA SER A 56 9.59 -2.64 -7.96
C SER A 56 9.13 -2.50 -6.52
N CYS A 57 8.34 -3.49 -6.08
CA CYS A 57 7.75 -3.51 -4.75
C CYS A 57 8.53 -4.41 -3.79
N LEU A 58 8.46 -4.08 -2.49
CA LEU A 58 8.90 -4.96 -1.42
C LEU A 58 8.02 -6.22 -1.37
N ASP A 59 8.52 -7.27 -0.73
CA ASP A 59 7.78 -8.51 -0.54
C ASP A 59 6.44 -8.24 0.16
N GLY A 60 5.38 -8.90 -0.30
CA GLY A 60 4.02 -8.66 0.17
C GLY A 60 3.36 -7.41 -0.41
N TYR A 61 3.86 -6.87 -1.53
CA TYR A 61 3.23 -5.79 -2.29
C TYR A 61 3.24 -6.09 -3.80
N LEU A 62 2.19 -5.65 -4.49
CA LEU A 62 2.03 -5.75 -5.94
C LEU A 62 2.22 -4.38 -6.59
N LEU A 63 2.92 -4.37 -7.72
CA LEU A 63 3.09 -3.18 -8.54
C LEU A 63 1.78 -2.84 -9.28
N VAL A 64 1.39 -1.58 -9.24
CA VAL A 64 0.18 -1.00 -9.83
C VAL A 64 0.60 0.25 -10.61
N ASP A 65 0.12 0.37 -11.86
CA ASP A 65 0.43 1.47 -12.77
C ASP A 65 1.94 1.75 -12.91
N ASP A 66 2.74 0.67 -12.87
CA ASP A 66 4.21 0.64 -13.01
C ASP A 66 5.01 1.51 -12.00
N THR A 67 4.36 2.16 -11.05
CA THR A 67 4.98 3.14 -10.15
C THR A 67 4.53 3.03 -8.69
N PHE A 68 3.34 2.45 -8.43
CA PHE A 68 2.74 2.35 -7.10
C PHE A 68 2.76 0.93 -6.56
N CYS A 69 2.98 0.79 -5.25
CA CYS A 69 2.97 -0.51 -4.61
C CYS A 69 1.76 -0.63 -3.69
N LYS A 70 0.93 -1.65 -3.95
CA LYS A 70 -0.24 -1.97 -3.14
C LYS A 70 0.03 -3.23 -2.34
N ALA A 71 -0.21 -3.19 -1.03
CA ALA A 71 -0.04 -4.37 -0.19
C ALA A 71 -0.82 -5.57 -0.75
N GLN A 72 -0.11 -6.67 -0.94
CA GLN A 72 -0.62 -7.99 -1.24
C GLN A 72 -1.23 -8.54 0.04
N GLY A 73 -2.47 -8.16 0.33
CA GLY A 73 -3.18 -8.53 1.56
C GLY A 73 -4.59 -9.01 1.28
N SER A 74 -5.16 -9.68 2.29
CA SER A 74 -6.57 -10.09 2.34
C SER A 74 -7.51 -8.90 2.19
N GLU A 75 -8.78 -9.17 1.87
CA GLU A 75 -9.79 -8.11 1.76
C GLU A 75 -9.77 -7.19 3.00
N PRO A 76 -9.80 -5.86 2.83
CA PRO A 76 -9.83 -4.95 3.96
C PRO A 76 -11.08 -5.22 4.81
N LEU A 77 -10.86 -5.45 6.10
CA LEU A 77 -11.88 -5.80 7.09
C LEU A 77 -12.06 -4.65 8.06
N LEU A 78 -13.29 -4.16 8.20
CA LEU A 78 -13.68 -3.27 9.30
C LEU A 78 -14.31 -4.12 10.40
N ILE A 79 -13.77 -4.02 11.61
CA ILE A 79 -14.34 -4.65 12.82
C ILE A 79 -14.90 -3.53 13.69
N PHE A 80 -16.13 -3.68 14.16
CA PHE A 80 -16.79 -2.67 14.97
C PHE A 80 -17.73 -3.30 15.99
N SER A 81 -17.97 -2.58 17.09
CA SER A 81 -19.00 -2.94 18.06
C SER A 81 -20.38 -2.53 17.53
N GLY A 82 -21.34 -3.45 17.61
CA GLY A 82 -22.75 -3.13 17.56
C GLY A 82 -23.31 -2.84 18.96
N SER A 83 -24.62 -2.67 19.07
CA SER A 83 -25.28 -2.40 20.35
C SER A 83 -25.26 -3.59 21.32
N THR A 84 -25.05 -4.81 20.80
CA THR A 84 -25.05 -6.06 21.59
C THR A 84 -24.07 -7.13 21.07
N ASP A 85 -23.38 -6.87 19.96
CA ASP A 85 -22.57 -7.84 19.22
C ASP A 85 -21.26 -7.22 18.71
N ILE A 86 -20.33 -8.07 18.25
CA ILE A 86 -19.16 -7.66 17.49
C ILE A 86 -19.34 -8.10 16.04
N ARG A 87 -19.09 -7.19 15.10
CA ARG A 87 -19.33 -7.41 13.67
C ARG A 87 -18.10 -7.13 12.82
N GLY A 88 -18.02 -7.83 11.70
CA GLY A 88 -17.05 -7.61 10.65
C GLY A 88 -17.71 -7.20 9.33
N LEU A 89 -17.04 -6.33 8.57
CA LEU A 89 -17.44 -5.93 7.22
C LEU A 89 -16.23 -6.02 6.28
N TRP A 90 -16.32 -6.89 5.27
CA TRP A 90 -15.37 -6.89 4.16
C TRP A 90 -15.69 -5.72 3.22
N LEU A 91 -14.81 -4.71 3.17
CA LEU A 91 -15.10 -3.45 2.48
C LEU A 91 -15.15 -3.60 0.95
N ARG A 92 -14.50 -4.62 0.38
CA ARG A 92 -14.53 -4.86 -1.08
C ARG A 92 -15.84 -5.50 -1.53
N THR A 93 -16.28 -6.54 -0.83
CA THR A 93 -17.50 -7.28 -1.20
C THR A 93 -18.75 -6.72 -0.52
N ASN A 94 -18.60 -5.75 0.40
CA ASN A 94 -19.66 -5.25 1.27
C ASN A 94 -20.41 -6.38 2.01
N ARG A 95 -19.67 -7.39 2.49
CA ARG A 95 -20.26 -8.53 3.22
C ARG A 95 -20.11 -8.35 4.71
N TYR A 96 -21.24 -8.22 5.39
CA TYR A 96 -21.33 -8.24 6.84
C TYR A 96 -21.34 -9.67 7.37
N PHE A 97 -20.71 -9.87 8.52
CA PHE A 97 -20.79 -11.10 9.29
C PHE A 97 -20.71 -10.78 10.78
N GLU A 98 -21.38 -11.61 11.57
CA GLU A 98 -21.32 -11.54 13.02
C GLU A 98 -20.07 -12.32 13.49
N ILE A 99 -19.28 -11.68 14.35
CA ILE A 99 -18.11 -12.31 14.98
C ILE A 99 -18.52 -12.91 16.32
N HIS A 100 -19.34 -12.19 17.11
CA HIS A 100 -19.84 -12.69 18.38
C HIS A 100 -21.16 -12.02 18.79
N ALA A 101 -22.22 -12.82 18.98
CA ALA A 101 -23.59 -12.37 19.25
C ALA A 101 -23.82 -11.72 20.63
N ALA A 102 -22.96 -12.02 21.60
CA ALA A 102 -23.19 -11.73 23.02
C ALA A 102 -22.06 -10.87 23.63
N ALA A 103 -21.84 -9.70 23.05
CA ALA A 103 -20.75 -8.82 23.44
C ALA A 103 -21.07 -7.92 24.65
N GLY A 104 -22.32 -7.95 25.14
CA GLY A 104 -22.82 -7.01 26.16
C GLY A 104 -22.82 -5.58 25.65
N GLN A 105 -22.41 -4.61 26.49
CA GLN A 105 -22.27 -3.21 26.12
C GLN A 105 -20.82 -2.94 25.72
N ALA A 106 -20.46 -3.38 24.52
CA ALA A 106 -19.11 -3.24 23.98
C ALA A 106 -18.79 -1.77 23.66
N VAL A 107 -17.75 -1.22 24.29
CA VAL A 107 -17.39 0.21 24.15
C VAL A 107 -16.16 0.40 23.25
N GLY A 108 -15.21 -0.53 23.28
CA GLY A 108 -14.01 -0.51 22.44
C GLY A 108 -13.73 -1.87 21.82
N VAL A 109 -13.17 -1.87 20.60
CA VAL A 109 -12.77 -3.07 19.87
C VAL A 109 -11.38 -2.87 19.29
N ASP A 110 -10.54 -3.89 19.38
CA ASP A 110 -9.20 -3.92 18.78
C ASP A 110 -8.92 -5.30 18.16
N PHE A 111 -7.93 -5.39 17.27
CA PHE A 111 -7.60 -6.61 16.54
C PHE A 111 -6.10 -6.90 16.55
N ASP A 112 -5.76 -8.09 17.03
CA ASP A 112 -4.42 -8.65 16.90
C ASP A 112 -4.29 -9.35 15.55
N ASN A 113 -3.47 -8.78 14.67
CA ASN A 113 -3.22 -9.32 13.34
C ASN A 113 -2.33 -10.57 13.35
N GLU A 114 -1.41 -10.71 14.30
CA GLU A 114 -0.53 -11.89 14.40
C GLU A 114 -1.33 -13.11 14.85
N GLN A 115 -2.17 -12.94 15.87
CA GLN A 115 -3.00 -14.02 16.42
C GLN A 115 -4.36 -14.16 15.74
N ARG A 116 -4.72 -13.25 14.84
CA ARG A 116 -6.02 -13.19 14.13
C ARG A 116 -7.21 -13.15 15.12
N ARG A 117 -7.07 -12.38 16.20
CA ARG A 117 -8.04 -12.29 17.30
C ARG A 117 -8.63 -10.92 17.45
N VAL A 118 -9.91 -10.90 17.80
CA VAL A 118 -10.62 -9.68 18.18
C VAL A 118 -10.63 -9.59 19.70
N PHE A 119 -10.42 -8.38 20.22
CA PHE A 119 -10.55 -8.04 21.62
C PHE A 119 -11.57 -6.93 21.77
N TRP A 120 -12.40 -6.99 22.81
CA TRP A 120 -13.31 -5.90 23.11
C TRP A 120 -13.50 -5.72 24.61
N THR A 121 -13.81 -4.48 24.99
CA THR A 121 -14.18 -4.12 26.35
C THR A 121 -15.70 -4.08 26.47
N ASP A 122 -16.25 -4.84 27.41
CA ASP A 122 -17.65 -4.82 27.77
C ASP A 122 -17.80 -4.10 29.11
N VAL A 123 -18.52 -2.97 29.12
CA VAL A 123 -18.65 -2.13 30.32
C VAL A 123 -20.12 -1.97 30.67
N SER A 124 -20.48 -2.47 31.85
CA SER A 124 -21.82 -2.31 32.44
C SER A 124 -21.73 -1.53 33.75
N ALA A 125 -22.88 -1.25 34.37
CA ALA A 125 -22.94 -0.55 35.65
C ALA A 125 -22.22 -1.30 36.80
N THR A 126 -21.96 -2.60 36.67
CA THR A 126 -21.44 -3.45 37.76
C THR A 126 -20.21 -4.27 37.38
N HIS A 127 -19.86 -4.37 36.09
CA HIS A 127 -18.77 -5.19 35.58
C HIS A 127 -18.06 -4.50 34.42
N SER A 128 -16.75 -4.71 34.31
CA SER A 128 -15.91 -4.25 33.21
C SER A 128 -14.99 -5.37 32.80
N ASP A 129 -15.33 -6.05 31.71
CA ASP A 129 -14.63 -7.25 31.29
C ASP A 129 -13.87 -7.00 29.98
N ILE A 130 -12.75 -7.71 29.81
CA ILE A 130 -12.08 -7.80 28.50
C ILE A 130 -12.35 -9.18 27.92
N LYS A 131 -12.89 -9.23 26.70
CA LYS A 131 -13.26 -10.47 26.03
C LYS A 131 -12.49 -10.62 24.72
N THR A 132 -12.28 -11.86 24.29
CA THR A 132 -11.59 -12.17 23.04
C THR A 132 -12.14 -13.41 22.36
N CYS A 133 -12.09 -13.45 21.03
CA CYS A 133 -12.34 -14.63 20.21
C CYS A 133 -11.62 -14.53 18.85
N LEU A 134 -11.58 -15.63 18.10
CA LEU A 134 -11.19 -15.64 16.69
C LEU A 134 -12.29 -15.01 15.81
N LEU A 135 -11.97 -14.67 14.56
CA LEU A 135 -12.92 -14.00 13.64
C LEU A 135 -14.18 -14.80 13.30
N ASP A 136 -14.16 -16.12 13.51
CA ASP A 136 -15.31 -17.02 13.36
C ASP A 136 -16.10 -17.19 14.68
N GLY A 137 -15.75 -16.45 15.72
CA GLY A 137 -16.33 -16.52 17.06
C GLY A 137 -15.78 -17.65 17.93
N SER A 138 -14.88 -18.49 17.42
CA SER A 138 -14.30 -19.61 18.17
C SER A 138 -13.23 -19.17 19.17
N ASP A 139 -12.88 -20.08 20.10
CA ASP A 139 -11.90 -19.86 21.17
C ASP A 139 -12.18 -18.59 22.00
N PHE A 140 -13.46 -18.39 22.35
CA PHE A 140 -13.93 -17.29 23.19
C PHE A 140 -13.37 -17.37 24.62
N LYS A 141 -12.89 -16.24 25.15
CA LYS A 141 -12.36 -16.11 26.51
C LYS A 141 -12.73 -14.78 27.13
N VAL A 142 -12.94 -14.79 28.44
CA VAL A 142 -12.99 -13.59 29.30
C VAL A 142 -11.65 -13.51 30.03
N LEU A 143 -10.99 -12.36 29.95
CA LEU A 143 -9.62 -12.17 30.44
C LEU A 143 -9.55 -11.47 31.79
N LEU A 144 -10.44 -10.51 32.00
CA LEU A 144 -10.59 -9.67 33.20
C LEU A 144 -12.08 -9.52 33.46
#